data_AF-A0AAE1RZ89-F1
#
_entry.id   AF-A0AAE1RZ89-F1
#
_cell.length_a   1.000
_cell.length_b   1.000
_cell.length_c   1.000
_cell.angle_alpha   90.00
_cell.angle_beta   90.00
_cell.angle_gamma   90.00
#
_symmetry.space_group_name_H-M   'P 1'
#
loop_
_entity.id
_entity.type
_entity.pdbx_description
1 polymer ?
#
loop_
_entity_poly.entity_id
_entity_poly.type
_entity_poly.pdbx_seq_one_letter_code
_entity_poly.pdbx_strand_id
1 'polypeptide(L)'
;MEGMAPNESWFIVVNFHGKSYDSCSDLRTLNSFIHWNYDPSSSSVDIAFRKSINEHGRWLAWAINPTSTGMVGSQAFVALQRSDGTLEAYTSPINSYGTTLMKGDLSFRVHDISAQNINGQVIIFAKFELPINGTNIVNHVWQEGPLQDDDTPGMHGLTGDNLKSFGTLDFHSGKTVAITHVKQNSRSKIKIAHGIINGVSWGMMMPLGVVLARLRYLPLPEYPALWFNLHIYCQTIAFFLGIAGGGLGFFLGRQSSGGGVKHTSHRYIGGALLGLVTLQVLAHCVRPKKEHKYRVYWNIYHWCIGYATIIMGVVNCFKGFQMMDVGIWKNAYIAFLASLASVAAFFEVLRWYLKAKQVTTPGALPNDIEQKA
;
A
#
# COMPACT_ATOMS: atom_id res chain seq x y z
N MET A 1 -11.12 38.36 -43.38
CA MET A 1 -12.37 37.59 -43.15
C MET A 1 -12.57 36.71 -44.35
N GLU A 2 -13.21 35.55 -44.15
CA GLU A 2 -13.24 34.34 -44.99
C GLU A 2 -11.97 33.49 -44.79
N GLY A 3 -12.00 32.32 -44.15
CA GLY A 3 -13.10 31.46 -43.74
C GLY A 3 -12.65 30.01 -43.88
N MET A 4 -11.67 29.57 -43.09
CA MET A 4 -11.18 28.19 -43.11
C MET A 4 -12.09 27.32 -42.23
N ALA A 5 -12.81 26.39 -42.86
CA ALA A 5 -13.56 25.36 -42.16
C ALA A 5 -12.59 24.31 -41.58
N PRO A 6 -12.66 23.97 -40.29
CA PRO A 6 -11.93 22.83 -39.73
C PRO A 6 -12.86 21.62 -39.73
N ASN A 7 -12.59 20.56 -40.51
CA ASN A 7 -13.12 19.20 -40.28
C ASN A 7 -12.57 18.14 -41.26
N GLU A 8 -11.26 18.04 -41.43
CA GLU A 8 -10.66 16.82 -41.98
C GLU A 8 -9.63 16.27 -40.97
N SER A 9 -10.05 15.23 -40.25
CA SER A 9 -9.21 14.40 -39.40
C SER A 9 -8.31 13.54 -40.30
N TRP A 10 -7.09 14.01 -40.54
CA TRP A 10 -6.04 13.23 -41.20
C TRP A 10 -5.63 12.06 -40.29
N PHE A 11 -6.04 10.84 -40.63
CA PHE A 11 -5.45 9.63 -40.05
C PHE A 11 -4.00 9.54 -40.55
N ILE A 12 -3.04 9.89 -39.69
CA ILE A 12 -1.61 9.73 -40.01
C ILE A 12 -1.29 8.25 -39.89
N VAL A 13 -1.21 7.55 -41.02
CA VAL A 13 -0.72 6.17 -41.07
C VAL A 13 0.77 6.18 -40.74
N VAL A 14 1.15 5.54 -39.63
CA VAL A 14 2.56 5.41 -39.24
C VAL A 14 3.10 4.08 -39.74
N ASN A 15 4.20 4.14 -40.51
CA ASN A 15 4.86 2.95 -41.06
C ASN A 15 6.13 2.62 -40.28
N PHE A 16 6.19 1.41 -39.73
CA PHE A 16 7.41 0.83 -39.16
C PHE A 16 7.87 -0.32 -40.05
N HIS A 17 8.86 -0.07 -40.92
CA HIS A 17 9.53 -1.09 -41.75
C HIS A 17 8.55 -2.10 -42.40
N GLY A 18 7.44 -1.60 -42.98
CA GLY A 18 6.46 -2.42 -43.70
C GLY A 18 5.18 -2.76 -42.92
N LYS A 19 5.08 -2.39 -41.63
CA LYS A 19 3.82 -2.45 -40.87
C LYS A 19 3.21 -1.05 -40.75
N SER A 20 1.98 -0.88 -41.23
CA SER A 20 1.21 0.37 -41.17
C SER A 20 0.17 0.32 -40.05
N TYR A 21 0.04 1.41 -39.30
CA TYR A 21 -0.96 1.54 -38.24
C TYR A 21 -1.86 2.76 -38.46
N ASP A 22 -3.18 2.55 -38.34
CA ASP A 22 -4.21 3.55 -38.62
C ASP A 22 -4.51 4.45 -37.42
N SER A 23 -4.19 3.98 -36.20
CA SER A 23 -4.43 4.68 -34.95
C SER A 23 -3.16 4.83 -34.12
N CYS A 24 -3.04 5.94 -33.40
CA CYS A 24 -1.91 6.27 -32.54
C CYS A 24 -2.37 7.05 -31.30
N SER A 25 -1.68 6.85 -30.18
CA SER A 25 -1.82 7.70 -28.98
C SER A 25 -0.48 7.95 -28.28
N ASP A 26 -0.33 9.18 -27.79
CA ASP A 26 0.72 9.60 -26.86
C ASP A 26 0.25 9.32 -25.42
N LEU A 27 1.00 8.49 -24.71
CA LEU A 27 0.66 8.06 -23.35
C LEU A 27 1.10 9.06 -22.26
N ARG A 28 1.69 10.20 -22.65
CA ARG A 28 2.05 11.37 -21.82
C ARG A 28 3.05 11.16 -20.70
N THR A 29 3.45 9.91 -20.44
CA THR A 29 4.42 9.54 -19.40
C THR A 29 5.41 8.57 -19.99
N LEU A 30 6.65 8.61 -19.48
CA LEU A 30 7.75 7.77 -19.96
C LEU A 30 8.01 7.91 -21.48
N ASN A 31 7.65 9.04 -22.11
CA ASN A 31 7.87 9.29 -23.55
C ASN A 31 7.45 8.10 -24.44
N SER A 32 6.29 7.53 -24.15
CA SER A 32 5.81 6.28 -24.73
C SER A 32 4.60 6.53 -25.65
N PHE A 33 4.58 5.83 -26.78
CA PHE A 33 3.52 5.92 -27.78
C PHE A 33 3.00 4.52 -28.10
N ILE A 34 1.71 4.40 -28.38
CA ILE A 34 1.11 3.18 -28.88
C ILE A 34 0.43 3.43 -30.21
N HIS A 35 0.68 2.56 -31.17
CA HIS A 35 0.02 2.52 -32.46
C HIS A 35 -0.72 1.20 -32.59
N TRP A 36 -1.86 1.18 -33.28
CA TRP A 36 -2.62 -0.05 -33.44
C TRP A 36 -3.53 -0.07 -34.66
N ASN A 37 -3.87 -1.29 -35.08
CA ASN A 37 -5.00 -1.62 -35.95
C ASN A 37 -5.94 -2.54 -35.17
N TYR A 38 -7.24 -2.35 -35.34
CA TYR A 38 -8.26 -3.16 -34.70
C TYR A 38 -9.21 -3.75 -35.74
N ASP A 39 -9.36 -5.07 -35.73
CA ASP A 39 -10.34 -5.79 -36.53
C ASP A 39 -11.54 -6.19 -35.64
N PRO A 40 -12.70 -5.52 -35.78
CA PRO A 40 -13.89 -5.82 -34.98
C PRO A 40 -14.46 -7.22 -35.24
N SER A 41 -14.23 -7.81 -36.42
CA SER A 41 -14.82 -9.10 -36.80
C SER A 41 -14.18 -10.26 -36.06
N SER A 42 -12.87 -10.17 -35.82
CA SER A 42 -12.07 -11.17 -35.09
C SER A 42 -11.72 -10.75 -33.67
N SER A 43 -12.09 -9.53 -33.24
CA SER A 43 -11.62 -8.89 -32.00
C SER A 43 -10.09 -8.91 -31.88
N SER A 44 -9.39 -8.90 -33.02
CA SER A 44 -7.93 -8.95 -33.09
C SER A 44 -7.36 -7.53 -33.10
N VAL A 45 -6.31 -7.35 -32.32
CA VAL A 45 -5.53 -6.11 -32.26
C VAL A 45 -4.11 -6.42 -32.70
N ASP A 46 -3.58 -5.60 -33.59
CA ASP A 46 -2.15 -5.51 -33.90
C ASP A 46 -1.64 -4.18 -33.33
N ILE A 47 -0.57 -4.21 -32.52
CA ILE A 47 0.01 -3.02 -31.91
C ILE A 47 1.48 -2.83 -32.28
N ALA A 48 1.91 -1.58 -32.23
CA ALA A 48 3.30 -1.18 -32.06
C ALA A 48 3.41 -0.23 -30.86
N PHE A 49 3.93 -0.72 -29.74
CA PHE A 49 4.22 0.09 -28.57
C PHE A 49 5.68 0.52 -28.62
N ARG A 50 5.95 1.83 -28.64
CA ARG A 50 7.30 2.37 -28.80
C ARG A 50 7.70 3.33 -27.70
N LYS A 51 9.00 3.34 -27.43
CA LYS A 51 9.65 4.33 -26.56
C LYS A 51 11.06 4.61 -27.08
N SER A 52 11.48 5.86 -27.01
CA SER A 52 12.90 6.21 -27.20
C SER A 52 13.72 5.71 -26.01
N ILE A 53 14.69 4.83 -26.27
CA ILE A 53 15.60 4.26 -25.28
C ILE A 53 17.02 4.48 -25.80
N ASN A 54 17.76 5.36 -25.11
CA ASN A 54 19.12 5.74 -25.49
C ASN A 54 20.21 4.90 -24.79
N GLU A 55 19.81 3.86 -24.05
CA GLU A 55 20.68 3.07 -23.17
C GLU A 55 20.39 1.57 -23.33
N HIS A 56 21.43 0.75 -23.43
CA HIS A 56 21.32 -0.71 -23.38
C HIS A 56 21.12 -1.21 -21.94
N GLY A 57 20.84 -2.51 -21.76
CA GLY A 57 20.65 -3.09 -20.43
C GLY A 57 19.33 -2.66 -19.80
N ARG A 58 18.26 -2.58 -20.58
CA ARG A 58 16.94 -2.12 -20.13
C ARG A 58 15.83 -3.01 -20.66
N TRP A 59 14.72 -3.04 -19.94
CA TRP A 59 13.48 -3.65 -20.40
C TRP A 59 12.39 -2.60 -20.59
N LEU A 60 11.50 -2.88 -21.52
CA LEU A 60 10.30 -2.11 -21.83
C LEU A 60 9.10 -3.05 -21.80
N ALA A 61 7.99 -2.64 -21.21
CA ALA A 61 6.79 -3.44 -21.18
C ALA A 61 5.54 -2.59 -21.40
N TRP A 62 4.61 -3.15 -22.18
CA TRP A 62 3.23 -2.71 -22.24
C TRP A 62 2.33 -3.87 -21.88
N ALA A 63 1.30 -3.63 -21.09
CA ALA A 63 0.48 -4.70 -20.55
C ALA A 63 -0.99 -4.32 -20.48
N ILE A 64 -1.85 -5.34 -20.63
CA ILE A 64 -3.29 -5.23 -20.39
C ILE A 64 -3.61 -5.81 -19.03
N ASN A 65 -4.45 -5.14 -18.24
CA ASN A 65 -5.01 -5.71 -17.03
C ASN A 65 -6.52 -5.96 -17.18
N PRO A 66 -6.93 -7.23 -17.39
CA PRO A 66 -8.36 -7.55 -17.59
C PRO A 66 -9.21 -7.38 -16.32
N THR A 67 -8.59 -7.28 -15.14
CA THR A 67 -9.30 -7.38 -13.85
C THR A 67 -9.20 -6.11 -13.00
N SER A 68 -8.25 -5.23 -13.30
CA SER A 68 -7.94 -4.03 -12.51
C SER A 68 -7.28 -2.95 -13.39
N THR A 69 -6.91 -1.82 -12.78
CA THR A 69 -6.27 -0.68 -13.45
C THR A 69 -4.80 -0.50 -13.06
N GLY A 70 -4.26 -1.39 -12.20
CA GLY A 70 -2.88 -1.31 -11.69
C GLY A 70 -1.98 -2.43 -12.21
N MET A 71 -0.77 -2.54 -11.67
CA MET A 71 0.24 -3.53 -12.09
C MET A 71 -0.15 -4.99 -11.83
N VAL A 72 -0.74 -5.29 -10.67
CA VAL A 72 -1.07 -6.67 -10.29
C VAL A 72 -2.29 -7.16 -11.06
N GLY A 73 -2.15 -8.30 -11.73
CA GLY A 73 -3.12 -8.86 -12.67
C GLY A 73 -2.88 -8.43 -14.12
N SER A 74 -1.85 -7.62 -14.38
CA SER A 74 -1.45 -7.25 -15.74
C SER A 74 -0.82 -8.42 -16.48
N GLN A 75 -0.99 -8.41 -17.79
CA GLN A 75 -0.52 -9.42 -18.72
C GLN A 75 0.29 -8.70 -19.79
N ALA A 76 1.61 -8.86 -19.72
CA ALA A 76 2.57 -7.98 -20.34
C ALA A 76 3.15 -8.56 -21.62
N PHE A 77 3.41 -7.67 -22.57
CA PHE A 77 4.31 -7.84 -23.68
C PHE A 77 5.59 -7.10 -23.33
N VAL A 78 6.70 -7.83 -23.29
CA VAL A 78 7.99 -7.35 -22.79
C VAL A 78 8.99 -7.36 -23.94
N ALA A 79 9.74 -6.27 -24.07
CA ALA A 79 10.99 -6.22 -24.80
C ALA A 79 12.15 -6.12 -23.81
N LEU A 80 13.10 -7.03 -23.93
CA LEU A 80 14.30 -7.10 -23.10
C LEU A 80 15.52 -6.79 -23.97
N GLN A 81 16.14 -5.63 -23.76
CA GLN A 81 17.35 -5.23 -24.47
C GLN A 81 18.57 -5.51 -23.59
N ARG A 82 19.28 -6.59 -23.90
CA ARG A 82 20.49 -7.01 -23.16
C ARG A 82 21.63 -6.02 -23.33
N SER A 83 22.63 -6.16 -22.46
CA SER A 83 23.83 -5.33 -22.44
C SER A 83 24.66 -5.43 -23.75
N ASP A 84 24.57 -6.56 -24.46
CA ASP A 84 25.19 -6.77 -25.78
C ASP A 84 24.39 -6.17 -26.96
N GLY A 85 23.25 -5.54 -26.67
CA GLY A 85 22.36 -4.94 -27.66
C GLY A 85 21.34 -5.92 -28.26
N THR A 86 21.38 -7.21 -27.92
CA THR A 86 20.37 -8.17 -28.35
C THR A 86 19.00 -7.83 -27.77
N LEU A 87 17.97 -8.00 -28.58
CA LEU A 87 16.60 -7.65 -28.22
C LEU A 87 15.73 -8.89 -28.31
N GLU A 88 15.08 -9.23 -27.19
CA GLU A 88 14.14 -10.34 -27.11
C GLU A 88 12.74 -9.80 -26.80
N ALA A 89 11.71 -10.40 -27.39
CA ALA A 89 10.32 -10.12 -27.06
C ALA A 89 9.62 -11.36 -26.53
N TYR A 90 8.85 -11.22 -25.45
CA TYR A 90 8.08 -12.32 -24.88
C TYR A 90 6.89 -11.83 -24.04
N THR A 91 6.00 -12.75 -23.68
CA THR A 91 4.85 -12.47 -22.81
C THR A 91 5.14 -12.80 -21.34
N SER A 92 4.56 -12.05 -20.41
CA SER A 92 4.74 -12.27 -18.98
C SER A 92 3.46 -11.98 -18.17
N PRO A 93 2.92 -12.95 -17.40
CA PRO A 93 1.82 -12.70 -16.47
C PRO A 93 2.32 -12.08 -15.15
N ILE A 94 1.78 -10.92 -14.77
CA ILE A 94 2.19 -10.17 -13.57
C ILE A 94 1.19 -10.40 -12.43
N ASN A 95 1.51 -11.34 -11.55
CA ASN A 95 0.63 -11.73 -10.44
C ASN A 95 0.98 -11.05 -9.10
N SER A 96 2.11 -10.34 -9.04
CA SER A 96 2.55 -9.65 -7.81
C SER A 96 3.48 -8.47 -8.13
N TYR A 97 3.71 -7.60 -7.14
CA TYR A 97 4.70 -6.52 -7.23
C TYR A 97 6.16 -7.01 -7.26
N GLY A 98 6.42 -8.23 -6.79
CA GLY A 98 7.76 -8.85 -6.82
C GLY A 98 8.03 -9.65 -8.08
N THR A 99 7.43 -9.28 -9.21
CA THR A 99 7.65 -9.97 -10.49
C THR A 99 9.07 -9.76 -10.99
N THR A 100 9.64 -10.79 -11.61
CA THR A 100 10.91 -10.71 -12.37
C THR A 100 10.66 -10.65 -13.88
N LEU A 101 9.42 -10.32 -14.29
CA LEU A 101 8.93 -10.41 -15.66
C LEU A 101 9.27 -11.76 -16.31
N MET A 102 9.02 -12.85 -15.57
CA MET A 102 9.27 -14.20 -16.05
C MET A 102 8.38 -14.52 -17.26
N LYS A 103 8.96 -15.17 -18.28
CA LYS A 103 8.24 -15.59 -19.47
C LYS A 103 7.09 -16.54 -19.10
N GLY A 104 5.92 -16.32 -19.70
CA GLY A 104 4.76 -17.17 -19.47
C GLY A 104 3.58 -16.78 -20.35
N ASP A 105 2.59 -17.67 -20.40
CA ASP A 105 1.41 -17.50 -21.23
C ASP A 105 0.42 -16.50 -20.64
N LEU A 106 -0.32 -15.84 -21.53
CA LEU A 106 -1.40 -14.92 -21.20
C LEU A 106 -2.74 -15.67 -21.22
N SER A 107 -3.74 -15.14 -20.51
CA SER A 107 -5.10 -15.67 -20.47
C SER A 107 -5.87 -15.47 -21.77
N PHE A 108 -5.32 -14.70 -22.71
CA PHE A 108 -5.88 -14.41 -24.02
C PHE A 108 -4.87 -14.77 -25.09
N ARG A 109 -5.37 -15.08 -26.30
CA ARG A 109 -4.53 -15.60 -27.37
C ARG A 109 -3.62 -14.51 -27.92
N VAL A 110 -2.32 -14.81 -27.97
CA VAL A 110 -1.29 -14.02 -28.65
C VAL A 110 -0.87 -14.78 -29.90
N HIS A 111 -1.03 -14.15 -31.06
CA HIS A 111 -0.70 -14.70 -32.37
C HIS A 111 0.75 -14.42 -32.77
N ASP A 112 1.26 -13.25 -32.41
CA ASP A 112 2.63 -12.83 -32.72
C ASP A 112 3.14 -11.87 -31.65
N ILE A 113 4.46 -11.94 -31.40
CA ILE A 113 5.19 -10.97 -30.59
C ILE A 113 6.63 -10.85 -31.10
N SER A 114 7.07 -9.62 -31.30
CA SER A 114 8.45 -9.32 -31.69
C SER A 114 8.84 -7.94 -31.16
N ALA A 115 10.14 -7.66 -31.15
CA ALA A 115 10.64 -6.34 -30.82
C ALA A 115 11.76 -5.94 -31.76
N GLN A 116 11.85 -4.64 -32.04
CA GLN A 116 12.90 -4.07 -32.87
C GLN A 116 13.43 -2.80 -32.23
N ASN A 117 14.70 -2.49 -32.49
CA ASN A 117 15.28 -1.18 -32.20
C ASN A 117 15.48 -0.45 -33.53
N ILE A 118 14.67 0.58 -33.78
CA ILE A 118 14.72 1.38 -35.00
C ILE A 118 15.13 2.80 -34.61
N ASN A 119 16.32 3.25 -35.05
CA ASN A 119 16.84 4.59 -34.80
C ASN A 119 16.83 5.00 -33.30
N GLY A 120 17.17 4.09 -32.39
CA GLY A 120 17.17 4.35 -30.95
C GLY A 120 15.77 4.27 -30.29
N GLN A 121 14.77 3.76 -31.02
CA GLN A 121 13.44 3.50 -30.47
C GLN A 121 13.23 1.99 -30.37
N VAL A 122 13.01 1.52 -29.14
CA VAL A 122 12.57 0.15 -28.91
C VAL A 122 11.06 0.09 -29.15
N ILE A 123 10.66 -0.83 -30.02
CA ILE A 123 9.28 -1.01 -30.45
C ILE A 123 8.90 -2.47 -30.20
N ILE A 124 7.82 -2.67 -29.44
CA ILE A 124 7.17 -3.96 -29.21
C ILE A 124 6.04 -4.09 -30.23
N PHE A 125 6.12 -5.11 -31.08
CA PHE A 125 5.03 -5.50 -31.96
C PHE A 125 4.31 -6.69 -31.35
N ALA A 126 2.98 -6.65 -31.32
CA ALA A 126 2.19 -7.80 -30.88
C ALA A 126 0.85 -7.87 -31.60
N LYS A 127 0.44 -9.09 -31.94
CA LYS A 127 -0.90 -9.38 -32.46
C LYS A 127 -1.62 -10.34 -31.53
N PHE A 128 -2.80 -9.97 -31.06
CA PHE A 128 -3.53 -10.74 -30.05
C PHE A 128 -5.05 -10.55 -30.17
N GLU A 129 -5.80 -11.39 -29.44
CA GLU A 129 -7.26 -11.28 -29.28
C GLU A 129 -7.57 -10.53 -27.98
N LEU A 130 -8.57 -9.65 -28.00
CA LEU A 130 -8.94 -8.90 -26.79
C LEU A 130 -9.38 -9.83 -25.65
N PRO A 131 -8.92 -9.60 -24.41
CA PRO A 131 -9.21 -10.50 -23.28
C PRO A 131 -10.64 -10.44 -22.76
N ILE A 132 -11.42 -9.42 -23.15
CA ILE A 132 -12.76 -9.19 -22.61
C ILE A 132 -13.76 -9.27 -23.76
N ASN A 133 -14.55 -10.35 -23.78
CA ASN A 133 -15.57 -10.57 -24.80
C ASN A 133 -16.58 -9.40 -24.82
N GLY A 134 -16.79 -8.82 -26.00
CA GLY A 134 -17.79 -7.78 -26.23
C GLY A 134 -17.37 -6.37 -25.81
N THR A 135 -16.10 -6.13 -25.47
CA THR A 135 -15.58 -4.77 -25.30
C THR A 135 -14.24 -4.56 -26.00
N ASN A 136 -14.13 -3.39 -26.61
CA ASN A 136 -12.96 -2.79 -27.26
C ASN A 136 -12.13 -1.92 -26.30
N ILE A 137 -12.51 -1.86 -25.02
CA ILE A 137 -11.86 -1.01 -24.01
C ILE A 137 -11.06 -1.89 -23.06
N VAL A 138 -9.78 -1.55 -22.89
CA VAL A 138 -8.88 -2.24 -21.95
C VAL A 138 -8.30 -1.28 -20.93
N ASN A 139 -8.03 -1.78 -19.72
CA ASN A 139 -7.09 -1.12 -18.84
C ASN A 139 -5.68 -1.52 -19.26
N HIS A 140 -4.80 -0.55 -19.44
CA HIS A 140 -3.42 -0.81 -19.78
C HIS A 140 -2.45 -0.14 -18.80
N VAL A 141 -1.25 -0.69 -18.71
CA VAL A 141 -0.12 -0.13 -17.97
C VAL A 141 1.13 -0.26 -18.82
N TRP A 142 2.06 0.66 -18.69
CA TRP A 142 3.36 0.60 -19.38
C TRP A 142 4.48 0.95 -18.42
N GLN A 143 5.62 0.31 -18.57
CA GLN A 143 6.77 0.52 -17.71
C GLN A 143 8.07 0.30 -18.46
N GLU A 144 9.14 0.84 -17.88
CA GLU A 144 10.52 0.52 -18.23
C GLU A 144 11.33 0.28 -16.95
N GLY A 145 12.43 -0.45 -17.07
CA GLY A 145 13.36 -0.62 -15.97
C GLY A 145 14.74 -1.08 -16.41
N PRO A 146 15.71 -1.09 -15.49
CA PRO A 146 17.05 -1.59 -15.75
C PRO A 146 17.05 -3.12 -15.82
N LEU A 147 18.05 -3.68 -16.50
CA LEU A 147 18.48 -5.06 -16.27
C LEU A 147 19.48 -5.12 -15.13
N GLN A 148 19.56 -6.27 -14.48
CA GLN A 148 20.60 -6.61 -13.53
C GLN A 148 21.85 -7.13 -14.26
N ASP A 149 22.94 -7.36 -13.53
CA ASP A 149 24.22 -7.81 -14.10
C ASP A 149 24.12 -9.17 -14.83
N ASP A 150 23.10 -9.97 -14.53
CA ASP A 150 22.79 -11.26 -15.16
C ASP A 150 21.77 -11.13 -16.32
N ASP A 151 21.56 -9.91 -16.83
CA ASP A 151 20.57 -9.54 -17.86
C ASP A 151 19.11 -9.88 -17.48
N THR A 152 18.80 -10.07 -16.19
CA THR A 152 17.43 -10.25 -15.72
C THR A 152 16.71 -8.92 -15.44
N PRO A 153 15.39 -8.82 -15.64
CA PRO A 153 14.63 -7.60 -15.36
C PRO A 153 14.72 -7.14 -13.89
N GLY A 154 15.23 -5.92 -13.69
CA GLY A 154 15.21 -5.22 -12.41
C GLY A 154 13.91 -4.43 -12.18
N MET A 155 13.75 -3.92 -10.96
CA MET A 155 12.57 -3.14 -10.57
C MET A 155 12.51 -1.80 -11.32
N HIS A 156 11.33 -1.44 -11.85
CA HIS A 156 11.10 -0.11 -12.43
C HIS A 156 11.08 0.99 -11.36
N GLY A 157 11.18 2.25 -11.77
CA GLY A 157 11.09 3.40 -10.86
C GLY A 157 9.77 3.40 -10.06
N LEU A 158 9.82 3.78 -8.79
CA LEU A 158 8.65 3.81 -7.89
C LEU A 158 8.10 5.22 -7.65
N THR A 159 8.44 6.17 -8.53
CA THR A 159 8.09 7.59 -8.39
C THR A 159 7.76 8.22 -9.74
N GLY A 160 7.16 9.41 -9.72
CA GLY A 160 7.01 10.23 -10.92
C GLY A 160 6.16 9.57 -12.00
N ASP A 161 6.67 9.55 -13.23
CA ASP A 161 5.98 9.03 -14.40
C ASP A 161 5.63 7.54 -14.27
N ASN A 162 6.51 6.73 -13.68
CA ASN A 162 6.23 5.30 -13.48
C ASN A 162 4.95 5.06 -12.66
N LEU A 163 4.64 5.91 -11.67
CA LEU A 163 3.39 5.78 -10.90
C LEU A 163 2.15 6.30 -11.65
N LYS A 164 2.35 6.99 -12.78
CA LYS A 164 1.29 7.57 -13.62
C LYS A 164 1.08 6.80 -14.93
N SER A 165 1.92 5.82 -15.23
CA SER A 165 1.89 5.04 -16.48
C SER A 165 0.82 3.95 -16.51
N PHE A 166 -0.44 4.39 -16.42
CA PHE A 166 -1.63 3.56 -16.53
C PHE A 166 -2.79 4.35 -17.15
N GLY A 167 -3.75 3.66 -17.75
CA GLY A 167 -4.87 4.30 -18.41
C GLY A 167 -5.93 3.33 -18.92
N THR A 168 -6.94 3.86 -19.60
CA THR A 168 -7.84 3.07 -20.45
C THR A 168 -7.62 3.39 -21.91
N LEU A 169 -7.60 2.35 -22.74
CA LEU A 169 -7.48 2.45 -24.19
C LEU A 169 -8.70 1.83 -24.86
N ASP A 170 -9.37 2.62 -25.69
CA ASP A 170 -10.42 2.16 -26.60
C ASP A 170 -9.83 1.92 -28.00
N PHE A 171 -9.75 0.66 -28.39
CA PHE A 171 -9.18 0.25 -29.68
C PHE A 171 -10.04 0.61 -30.89
N HIS A 172 -11.34 0.88 -30.70
CA HIS A 172 -12.24 1.26 -31.80
C HIS A 172 -12.28 2.77 -32.02
N SER A 173 -12.42 3.56 -30.94
CA SER A 173 -12.59 5.02 -31.07
C SER A 173 -11.29 5.82 -31.13
N GLY A 174 -10.13 5.19 -30.91
CA GLY A 174 -8.86 5.93 -30.84
C GLY A 174 -8.60 6.58 -29.48
N LYS A 175 -9.60 6.64 -28.59
CA LYS A 175 -9.55 7.48 -27.39
C LYS A 175 -8.79 6.80 -26.27
N THR A 176 -7.68 7.41 -25.87
CA THR A 176 -7.04 7.15 -24.57
C THR A 176 -7.56 8.14 -23.54
N VAL A 177 -8.16 7.62 -22.47
CA VAL A 177 -8.58 8.43 -21.33
C VAL A 177 -7.66 8.11 -20.16
N ALA A 178 -6.94 9.13 -19.69
CA ALA A 178 -6.24 9.04 -18.42
C ALA A 178 -7.29 8.83 -17.33
N ILE A 179 -7.13 7.76 -16.54
CA ILE A 179 -8.07 7.46 -15.46
C ILE A 179 -7.84 8.50 -14.34
N THR A 180 -8.62 9.59 -14.34
CA THR A 180 -8.61 10.60 -13.27
C THR A 180 -9.23 10.06 -11.98
N HIS A 181 -10.09 9.05 -12.08
CA HIS A 181 -10.67 8.32 -10.96
C HIS A 181 -10.46 6.82 -11.14
N VAL A 182 -9.41 6.29 -10.51
CA VAL A 182 -9.25 4.85 -10.37
C VAL A 182 -10.47 4.33 -9.63
N LYS A 183 -11.32 3.56 -10.30
CA LYS A 183 -12.39 2.80 -9.64
C LYS A 183 -11.69 1.74 -8.79
N GLN A 184 -11.25 2.14 -7.60
CA GLN A 184 -10.50 1.28 -6.68
C GLN A 184 -11.29 -0.01 -6.51
N ASN A 185 -10.67 -1.14 -6.87
CA ASN A 185 -11.23 -2.46 -6.65
C ASN A 185 -11.71 -2.55 -5.18
N SER A 186 -12.86 -3.16 -4.93
CA SER A 186 -13.38 -3.37 -3.58
C SER A 186 -12.29 -3.90 -2.61
N ARG A 187 -11.40 -4.78 -3.12
CA ARG A 187 -10.25 -5.29 -2.35
C ARG A 187 -9.23 -4.22 -1.96
N SER A 188 -8.91 -3.26 -2.84
CA SER A 188 -7.97 -2.18 -2.50
C SER A 188 -8.59 -1.19 -1.51
N LYS A 189 -9.90 -0.93 -1.63
CA LYS A 189 -10.64 -0.14 -0.63
C LYS A 189 -10.59 -0.80 0.75
N ILE A 190 -10.81 -2.12 0.82
CA ILE A 190 -10.75 -2.87 2.08
C ILE A 190 -9.32 -2.89 2.66
N LYS A 191 -8.27 -3.02 1.83
CA LYS A 191 -6.87 -2.91 2.29
C LYS A 191 -6.58 -1.54 2.92
N ILE A 192 -7.00 -0.46 2.25
CA ILE A 192 -6.81 0.90 2.75
C ILE A 192 -7.60 1.11 4.05
N ALA A 193 -8.87 0.68 4.08
CA ALA A 193 -9.71 0.77 5.28
C ALA A 193 -9.11 0.00 6.46
N HIS A 194 -8.65 -1.24 6.24
CA HIS A 194 -7.95 -2.04 7.24
C HIS A 194 -6.72 -1.30 7.79
N GLY A 195 -5.89 -0.74 6.90
CA GLY A 195 -4.69 0.02 7.27
C GLY A 195 -5.00 1.25 8.11
N ILE A 196 -5.97 2.07 7.69
CA ILE A 196 -6.37 3.30 8.40
C ILE A 196 -6.98 2.95 9.76
N ILE A 197 -7.95 2.04 9.81
CA ILE A 197 -8.66 1.67 11.04
C ILE A 197 -7.66 1.12 12.07
N ASN A 198 -6.78 0.21 11.66
CA ASN A 198 -5.80 -0.39 12.57
C ASN A 198 -4.64 0.56 12.92
N GLY A 199 -4.26 1.47 12.01
CA GLY A 199 -3.29 2.53 12.30
C GLY A 199 -3.81 3.48 13.39
N VAL A 200 -5.07 3.92 13.29
CA VAL A 200 -5.71 4.75 14.32
C VAL A 200 -5.89 3.96 15.62
N SER A 201 -6.45 2.75 15.55
CA SER A 201 -6.71 1.91 16.74
C SER A 201 -5.42 1.51 17.48
N TRP A 202 -4.61 0.64 16.87
CA TRP A 202 -3.45 0.03 17.52
C TRP A 202 -2.24 0.94 17.49
N GLY A 203 -2.08 1.67 16.39
CA GLY A 203 -0.92 2.52 16.19
C GLY A 203 -0.96 3.79 17.02
N MET A 204 -2.13 4.42 17.15
CA MET A 204 -2.27 5.74 17.78
C MET A 204 -2.99 5.72 19.11
N MET A 205 -4.21 5.19 19.17
CA MET A 205 -5.06 5.29 20.37
C MET A 205 -4.54 4.43 21.52
N MET A 206 -4.08 3.20 21.25
CA MET A 206 -3.50 2.33 22.30
C MET A 206 -2.33 2.98 23.06
N PRO A 207 -1.26 3.48 22.40
CA PRO A 207 -0.19 4.18 23.11
C PRO A 207 -0.64 5.52 23.70
N LEU A 208 -1.51 6.28 23.01
CA LEU A 208 -2.05 7.54 23.53
C LEU A 208 -2.77 7.33 24.87
N GLY A 209 -3.62 6.32 24.98
CA GLY A 209 -4.35 6.02 26.22
C GLY A 209 -3.41 5.71 27.39
N VAL A 210 -2.24 5.11 27.15
CA VAL A 210 -1.22 4.89 28.20
C VAL A 210 -0.50 6.18 28.59
N VAL A 211 -0.21 7.07 27.63
CA VAL A 211 0.34 8.39 27.95
C VAL A 211 -0.66 9.23 28.75
N LEU A 212 -1.94 9.22 28.38
CA LEU A 212 -3.00 9.91 29.13
C LEU A 212 -3.17 9.38 30.56
N ALA A 213 -2.93 8.09 30.80
CA ALA A 213 -2.95 7.52 32.15
C ALA A 213 -1.87 8.14 33.08
N ARG A 214 -0.83 8.76 32.52
CA ARG A 214 0.22 9.44 33.29
C ARG A 214 -0.23 10.79 33.84
N LEU A 215 -1.37 11.33 33.41
CA LEU A 215 -2.02 12.50 34.02
C LEU A 215 -2.32 12.27 35.52
N ARG A 216 -2.33 11.01 35.99
CA ARG A 216 -2.43 10.65 37.41
C ARG A 216 -1.34 11.28 38.30
N TYR A 217 -0.23 11.72 37.72
CA TYR A 217 0.86 12.37 38.46
C TYR A 217 0.60 13.86 38.70
N LEU A 218 -0.37 14.47 38.00
CA LEU A 218 -0.73 15.86 38.22
C LEU A 218 -1.64 15.98 39.45
N PRO A 219 -1.37 16.90 40.38
CA PRO A 219 -2.23 17.17 41.52
C PRO A 219 -3.44 18.01 41.06
N LEU A 220 -4.41 17.36 40.42
CA LEU A 220 -5.67 17.97 39.96
C LEU A 220 -6.81 17.55 40.90
N PRO A 221 -7.01 18.23 42.05
CA PRO A 221 -8.00 17.85 43.06
C PRO A 221 -9.44 17.92 42.55
N GLU A 222 -9.71 18.79 41.58
CA GLU A 222 -11.02 18.95 40.93
C GLU A 222 -11.39 17.75 40.04
N TYR A 223 -10.40 16.96 39.57
CA TYR A 223 -10.60 15.90 38.59
C TYR A 223 -9.83 14.60 38.91
N PRO A 224 -10.10 13.95 40.06
CA PRO A 224 -9.30 12.83 40.58
C PRO A 224 -9.35 11.56 39.72
N ALA A 225 -10.39 11.39 38.88
CA ALA A 225 -10.58 10.23 38.01
C ALA A 225 -10.28 10.50 36.53
N LEU A 226 -9.83 11.71 36.16
CA LEU A 226 -9.67 12.13 34.77
C LEU A 226 -8.75 11.20 33.97
N TRP A 227 -7.56 10.91 34.50
CA TRP A 227 -6.60 10.02 33.86
C TRP A 227 -7.18 8.62 33.57
N PHE A 228 -8.02 8.12 34.49
CA PHE A 228 -8.61 6.79 34.41
C PHE A 228 -9.71 6.75 33.36
N ASN A 229 -10.58 7.77 33.34
CA ASN A 229 -11.63 7.91 32.34
C ASN A 229 -11.03 8.09 30.94
N LEU A 230 -10.07 9.00 30.77
CA LEU A 230 -9.40 9.22 29.49
C LEU A 230 -8.71 7.95 28.98
N HIS A 231 -8.04 7.22 29.86
CA HIS A 231 -7.46 5.93 29.52
C HIS A 231 -8.54 4.95 29.02
N ILE A 232 -9.61 4.72 29.79
CA ILE A 232 -10.66 3.76 29.42
C ILE A 232 -11.37 4.15 28.13
N TYR A 233 -11.77 5.40 27.96
CA TYR A 233 -12.45 5.83 26.72
C TYR A 233 -11.56 5.61 25.50
N CYS A 234 -10.28 6.00 25.60
CA CYS A 234 -9.32 5.81 24.53
C CYS A 234 -9.12 4.32 24.20
N GLN A 235 -8.92 3.46 25.22
CA GLN A 235 -8.72 2.03 25.02
C GLN A 235 -9.98 1.32 24.51
N THR A 236 -11.16 1.74 24.94
CA THR A 236 -12.43 1.14 24.52
C THR A 236 -12.71 1.41 23.05
N ILE A 237 -12.54 2.67 22.59
CA ILE A 237 -12.69 3.02 21.17
C ILE A 237 -11.64 2.29 20.34
N ALA A 238 -10.39 2.27 20.80
CA ALA A 238 -9.32 1.54 20.12
C ALA A 238 -9.66 0.05 19.97
N PHE A 239 -10.18 -0.61 21.01
CA PHE A 239 -10.59 -2.01 20.97
C PHE A 239 -11.64 -2.30 19.89
N PHE A 240 -12.74 -1.54 19.84
CA PHE A 240 -13.80 -1.76 18.86
C PHE A 240 -13.33 -1.50 17.42
N LEU A 241 -12.61 -0.39 17.20
CA LEU A 241 -11.99 -0.12 15.90
C LEU A 241 -11.03 -1.24 15.51
N GLY A 242 -10.26 -1.72 16.47
CA GLY A 242 -9.28 -2.77 16.28
C GLY A 242 -9.89 -4.13 15.92
N ILE A 243 -11.03 -4.49 16.50
CA ILE A 243 -11.80 -5.67 16.10
C ILE A 243 -12.31 -5.52 14.67
N ALA A 244 -12.92 -4.37 14.33
CA ALA A 244 -13.42 -4.12 12.97
C ALA A 244 -12.29 -4.18 11.93
N GLY A 245 -11.18 -3.49 12.19
CA GLY A 245 -9.98 -3.52 11.36
C GLY A 245 -9.38 -4.92 11.26
N GLY A 246 -9.27 -5.65 12.37
CA GLY A 246 -8.81 -7.03 12.40
C GLY A 246 -9.68 -7.96 11.56
N GLY A 247 -11.01 -7.82 11.65
CA GLY A 247 -11.98 -8.55 10.84
C GLY A 247 -11.79 -8.34 9.34
N LEU A 248 -11.58 -7.09 8.91
CA LEU A 248 -11.22 -6.78 7.51
C LEU A 248 -9.89 -7.45 7.10
N GLY A 249 -8.91 -7.50 8.01
CA GLY A 249 -7.62 -8.15 7.77
C GLY A 249 -7.74 -9.66 7.56
N PHE A 250 -8.55 -10.34 8.37
CA PHE A 250 -8.84 -11.77 8.18
C PHE A 250 -9.62 -12.04 6.89
N PHE A 251 -10.59 -11.19 6.56
CA PHE A 251 -11.33 -11.28 5.30
C PHE A 251 -10.39 -11.19 4.07
N LEU A 252 -9.49 -10.20 4.07
CA LEU A 252 -8.45 -10.05 3.04
C LEU A 252 -7.53 -11.28 2.96
N GLY A 253 -7.22 -11.89 4.10
CA GLY A 253 -6.40 -13.10 4.18
C GLY A 253 -7.06 -14.32 3.55
N ARG A 254 -8.37 -14.53 3.76
CA ARG A 254 -9.11 -15.67 3.17
C ARG A 254 -9.23 -15.56 1.65
N GLN A 255 -9.39 -14.34 1.14
CA GLN A 255 -9.47 -14.05 -0.30
C GLN A 255 -8.12 -14.14 -1.04
N SER A 256 -7.02 -14.40 -0.31
CA SER A 256 -5.66 -14.47 -0.87
C SER A 256 -5.12 -15.91 -0.99
N SER A 257 -5.96 -16.93 -0.79
CA SER A 257 -5.53 -18.34 -0.63
C SER A 257 -5.09 -19.05 -1.92
N GLY A 258 -4.95 -18.35 -3.05
CA GLY A 258 -4.38 -18.89 -4.29
C GLY A 258 -3.13 -18.09 -4.68
N GLY A 259 -1.94 -18.67 -4.52
CA GLY A 259 -0.65 -18.07 -4.91
C GLY A 259 0.23 -17.71 -3.71
N GLY A 260 1.23 -18.54 -3.45
CA GLY A 260 2.13 -18.43 -2.30
C GLY A 260 3.06 -17.21 -2.36
N VAL A 261 3.22 -16.56 -1.20
CA VAL A 261 4.48 -16.19 -0.50
C VAL A 261 4.22 -15.06 0.54
N LYS A 262 4.43 -15.42 1.82
CA LYS A 262 4.96 -14.65 2.97
C LYS A 262 4.49 -13.19 3.27
N HIS A 263 3.25 -13.01 3.72
CA HIS A 263 2.90 -11.95 4.69
C HIS A 263 2.42 -12.53 6.04
N THR A 264 3.03 -13.65 6.42
CA THR A 264 2.65 -14.47 7.58
C THR A 264 2.87 -13.72 8.90
N SER A 265 3.98 -12.99 9.05
CA SER A 265 4.30 -12.36 10.35
C SER A 265 3.30 -11.29 10.76
N HIS A 266 2.85 -10.41 9.85
CA HIS A 266 1.86 -9.36 10.19
C HIS A 266 0.52 -9.99 10.60
N ARG A 267 0.12 -11.06 9.91
CA ARG A 267 -1.10 -11.80 10.25
C ARG A 267 -1.01 -12.50 11.60
N TYR A 268 0.11 -13.18 11.90
CA TYR A 268 0.28 -13.86 13.18
C TYR A 268 0.39 -12.86 14.35
N ILE A 269 1.15 -11.78 14.17
CA ILE A 269 1.24 -10.70 15.18
C ILE A 269 -0.13 -10.06 15.37
N GLY A 270 -0.86 -9.75 14.29
CA GLY A 270 -2.23 -9.22 14.35
C GLY A 270 -3.20 -10.17 15.06
N GLY A 271 -3.11 -11.47 14.81
CA GLY A 271 -3.90 -12.48 15.52
C GLY A 271 -3.58 -12.53 17.02
N ALA A 272 -2.29 -12.53 17.38
CA ALA A 272 -1.84 -12.52 18.77
C ALA A 272 -2.29 -11.24 19.50
N LEU A 273 -2.25 -10.08 18.83
CA LEU A 273 -2.74 -8.80 19.36
C LEU A 273 -4.21 -8.86 19.76
N LEU A 274 -5.06 -9.46 18.92
CA LEU A 274 -6.48 -9.63 19.23
C LEU A 274 -6.70 -10.56 20.43
N GLY A 275 -5.84 -11.56 20.63
CA GLY A 275 -5.84 -12.37 21.84
C GLY A 275 -5.50 -11.56 23.09
N LEU A 276 -4.40 -10.80 23.05
CA LEU A 276 -3.90 -10.04 24.20
C LEU A 276 -4.80 -8.87 24.59
N VAL A 277 -5.43 -8.21 23.63
CA VAL A 277 -6.40 -7.15 23.94
C VAL A 277 -7.69 -7.72 24.55
N THR A 278 -8.13 -8.91 24.11
CA THR A 278 -9.27 -9.59 24.72
C THR A 278 -8.96 -9.93 26.17
N LEU A 279 -7.75 -10.43 26.43
CA LEU A 279 -7.23 -10.66 27.78
C LEU A 279 -7.19 -9.38 28.63
N GLN A 280 -6.96 -8.21 28.03
CA GLN A 280 -7.01 -6.92 28.74
C GLN A 280 -8.42 -6.46 29.10
N VAL A 281 -9.37 -6.64 28.18
CA VAL A 281 -10.78 -6.33 28.46
C VAL A 281 -11.31 -7.26 29.56
N LEU A 282 -10.99 -8.55 29.50
CA LEU A 282 -11.31 -9.50 30.57
C LEU A 282 -10.64 -9.13 31.90
N ALA A 283 -9.38 -8.66 31.86
CA ALA A 283 -8.70 -8.13 33.05
C ALA A 283 -9.52 -7.03 33.72
N HIS A 284 -10.07 -6.12 32.93
CA HIS A 284 -10.87 -5.02 33.44
C HIS A 284 -12.14 -5.51 34.15
N CYS A 285 -12.83 -6.52 33.61
CA CYS A 285 -14.02 -7.10 34.23
C CYS A 285 -13.74 -7.73 35.61
N VAL A 286 -12.54 -8.29 35.82
CA VAL A 286 -12.14 -8.92 37.08
C VAL A 286 -11.32 -8.01 37.98
N ARG A 287 -11.35 -6.69 37.73
CA ARG A 287 -10.55 -5.69 38.45
C ARG A 287 -10.89 -5.69 39.97
N PRO A 288 -9.95 -6.07 40.87
CA PRO A 288 -10.20 -6.06 42.30
C PRO A 288 -10.31 -4.64 42.86
N LYS A 289 -11.05 -4.48 43.97
CA LYS A 289 -11.08 -3.24 44.78
C LYS A 289 -9.67 -2.85 45.23
N LYS A 290 -9.43 -1.55 45.43
CA LYS A 290 -8.09 -1.01 45.73
C LYS A 290 -7.45 -1.65 46.96
N GLU A 291 -8.28 -2.06 47.91
CA GLU A 291 -7.88 -2.59 49.21
C GLU A 291 -7.52 -4.08 49.19
N HIS A 292 -7.79 -4.77 48.08
CA HIS A 292 -7.68 -6.22 47.99
C HIS A 292 -6.22 -6.67 47.75
N LYS A 293 -5.76 -7.73 48.43
CA LYS A 293 -4.39 -8.27 48.26
C LYS A 293 -4.03 -8.64 46.80
N TYR A 294 -5.00 -9.13 46.03
CA TYR A 294 -4.82 -9.47 44.62
C TYR A 294 -4.71 -8.26 43.67
N ARG A 295 -4.95 -7.03 44.15
CA ARG A 295 -4.81 -5.80 43.37
C ARG A 295 -3.41 -5.66 42.77
N VAL A 296 -2.37 -6.01 43.55
CA VAL A 296 -0.96 -5.93 43.13
C VAL A 296 -0.69 -6.86 41.94
N TYR A 297 -1.08 -8.13 42.04
CA TYR A 297 -0.90 -9.09 40.95
C TYR A 297 -1.70 -8.71 39.70
N TRP A 298 -2.92 -8.20 39.89
CA TRP A 298 -3.73 -7.66 38.80
C TRP A 298 -3.04 -6.50 38.09
N ASN A 299 -2.41 -5.57 38.83
CA ASN A 299 -1.69 -4.45 38.24
C ASN A 299 -0.46 -4.92 37.45
N ILE A 300 0.33 -5.87 37.98
CA ILE A 300 1.48 -6.44 37.27
C ILE A 300 1.02 -7.07 35.95
N TYR A 301 -0.02 -7.92 36.00
CA TYR A 301 -0.60 -8.55 34.82
C TYR A 301 -1.08 -7.49 33.81
N HIS A 302 -1.88 -6.52 34.26
CA HIS A 302 -2.42 -5.47 33.41
C HIS A 302 -1.33 -4.62 32.75
N TRP A 303 -0.25 -4.29 33.47
CA TRP A 303 0.87 -3.55 32.90
C TRP A 303 1.66 -4.40 31.90
N CYS A 304 2.04 -5.63 32.25
CA CYS A 304 2.83 -6.50 31.38
C CYS A 304 2.11 -6.79 30.07
N ILE A 305 0.85 -7.24 30.12
CA ILE A 305 0.06 -7.50 28.92
C ILE A 305 -0.19 -6.20 28.14
N GLY A 306 -0.35 -5.07 28.83
CA GLY A 306 -0.66 -3.78 28.22
C GLY A 306 0.48 -3.25 27.38
N TYR A 307 1.69 -3.24 27.95
CA TYR A 307 2.90 -2.86 27.23
C TYR A 307 3.22 -3.84 26.10
N ALA A 308 3.03 -5.15 26.32
CA ALA A 308 3.22 -6.14 25.27
C ALA A 308 2.28 -5.87 24.07
N THR A 309 1.00 -5.60 24.32
CA THR A 309 0.02 -5.24 23.27
C THR A 309 0.44 -3.98 22.51
N ILE A 310 0.91 -2.94 23.20
CA ILE A 310 1.37 -1.70 22.53
C ILE A 310 2.59 -1.96 21.65
N ILE A 311 3.60 -2.66 22.17
CA ILE A 311 4.82 -2.99 21.42
C ILE A 311 4.47 -3.79 20.16
N MET A 312 3.65 -4.83 20.31
CA MET A 312 3.19 -5.62 19.17
C MET A 312 2.36 -4.78 18.19
N GLY A 313 1.52 -3.87 18.67
CA GLY A 313 0.69 -2.98 17.84
C GLY A 313 1.57 -2.09 16.97
N VAL A 314 2.54 -1.42 17.57
CA VAL A 314 3.53 -0.57 16.88
C VAL A 314 4.31 -1.37 15.83
N VAL A 315 4.85 -2.54 16.22
CA VAL A 315 5.58 -3.43 15.29
C VAL A 315 4.69 -3.86 14.13
N ASN A 316 3.42 -4.18 14.41
CA ASN A 316 2.49 -4.63 13.39
C ASN A 316 2.12 -3.50 12.42
N CYS A 317 1.98 -2.26 12.91
CA CYS A 317 1.79 -1.06 12.08
C CYS A 317 3.00 -0.82 11.15
N PHE A 318 4.23 -0.92 11.65
CA PHE A 318 5.42 -0.80 10.79
C PHE A 318 5.47 -1.87 9.71
N LYS A 319 5.14 -3.13 10.04
CA LYS A 319 5.01 -4.19 9.05
C LYS A 319 3.90 -3.89 8.03
N GLY A 320 2.80 -3.27 8.46
CA GLY A 320 1.74 -2.82 7.55
C GLY A 320 2.22 -1.72 6.58
N PHE A 321 2.95 -0.72 7.07
CA PHE A 321 3.50 0.35 6.23
C PHE A 321 4.51 -0.17 5.20
N GLN A 322 5.34 -1.15 5.57
CA GLN A 322 6.27 -1.81 4.64
C GLN A 322 5.54 -2.50 3.48
N MET A 323 4.31 -2.98 3.66
CA MET A 323 3.53 -3.63 2.60
C MET A 323 2.86 -2.63 1.63
N MET A 324 2.75 -1.36 2.02
CA MET A 324 2.05 -0.33 1.25
C MET A 324 2.99 0.70 0.59
N ASP A 325 4.30 0.59 0.83
CA ASP A 325 5.36 1.50 0.33
C ASP A 325 5.04 3.00 0.47
N VAL A 326 4.47 3.37 1.61
CA VAL A 326 4.03 4.73 1.93
C VAL A 326 5.02 5.44 2.85
N GLY A 327 6.18 5.81 2.31
CA GLY A 327 7.31 6.37 3.08
C GLY A 327 6.96 7.58 3.97
N ILE A 328 6.12 8.50 3.48
CA ILE A 328 5.71 9.70 4.24
C ILE A 328 4.93 9.32 5.51
N TRP A 329 4.04 8.33 5.43
CA TRP A 329 3.20 7.89 6.55
C TRP A 329 4.01 7.21 7.64
N LYS A 330 5.04 6.44 7.26
CA LYS A 330 5.99 5.86 8.22
C LYS A 330 6.70 6.96 9.02
N ASN A 331 7.18 8.01 8.36
CA ASN A 331 7.89 9.11 9.02
C ASN A 331 6.96 9.92 9.94
N ALA A 332 5.74 10.22 9.49
CA ALA A 332 4.73 10.88 10.31
C ALA A 332 4.39 10.06 11.56
N TYR A 333 4.27 8.72 11.41
CA TYR A 333 4.01 7.84 12.53
C TYR A 333 5.18 7.78 13.53
N ILE A 334 6.43 7.77 13.06
CA ILE A 334 7.61 7.87 13.92
C ILE A 334 7.60 9.17 14.71
N ALA A 335 7.31 10.31 14.06
CA ALA A 335 7.22 11.60 14.73
C ALA A 335 6.12 11.62 15.80
N PHE A 336 4.97 11.01 15.53
CA PHE A 336 3.89 10.82 16.50
C PHE A 336 4.32 9.96 17.71
N LEU A 337 4.99 8.83 17.49
CA LEU A 337 5.49 8.00 18.58
C LEU A 337 6.57 8.72 19.40
N ALA A 338 7.45 9.48 18.75
CA ALA A 338 8.47 10.28 19.41
C ALA A 338 7.84 11.37 20.28
N SER A 339 6.78 12.05 19.81
CA SER A 339 6.09 13.06 20.61
C SER A 339 5.41 12.44 21.84
N LEU A 340 4.76 11.27 21.69
CA LEU A 340 4.20 10.52 22.81
C LEU A 340 5.28 10.10 23.82
N ALA A 341 6.44 9.63 23.34
CA ALA A 341 7.56 9.24 24.20
C ALA A 341 8.11 10.45 24.98
N SER A 342 8.26 11.60 24.33
CA SER A 342 8.69 12.85 24.98
C SER A 342 7.71 13.29 26.07
N VAL A 343 6.40 13.25 25.80
CA VAL A 343 5.37 13.57 26.80
C VAL A 343 5.41 12.56 27.96
N ALA A 344 5.56 11.27 27.67
CA ALA A 344 5.66 10.24 28.71
C ALA A 344 6.89 10.42 29.60
N ALA A 345 8.04 10.79 29.01
CA ALA A 345 9.28 11.09 29.72
C ALA A 345 9.14 12.33 30.60
N PHE A 346 8.54 13.41 30.09
CA PHE A 346 8.21 14.60 30.89
C PHE A 346 7.38 14.25 32.13
N PHE A 347 6.31 13.46 31.96
CA PHE A 347 5.49 13.03 33.09
C PHE A 347 6.24 12.13 34.08
N GLU A 348 7.19 11.32 33.61
CA GLU A 348 8.03 10.54 34.54
C GLU A 348 8.93 11.49 35.34
N VAL A 349 9.66 12.40 34.70
CA VAL A 349 10.49 13.41 35.40
C VAL A 349 9.67 14.21 36.42
N LEU A 350 8.46 14.65 36.03
CA LEU A 350 7.55 15.37 36.92
C LEU A 350 7.17 14.54 38.14
N ARG A 351 6.88 13.25 37.96
CA ARG A 351 6.58 12.32 39.08
C ARG A 351 7.76 12.25 40.06
N TRP A 352 8.99 12.11 39.58
CA TRP A 352 10.19 12.09 40.44
C TRP A 352 10.36 13.41 41.19
N TYR A 353 10.19 14.54 40.51
CA TYR A 353 10.26 15.87 41.11
C TYR A 353 9.22 16.08 42.21
N LEU A 354 7.95 15.75 41.96
CA LEU A 354 6.87 15.89 42.94
C LEU A 354 7.10 14.98 44.16
N LYS A 355 7.59 13.76 43.94
CA LYS A 355 7.95 12.83 45.03
C LYS A 355 9.10 13.39 45.88
N ALA A 356 10.15 13.94 45.26
CA ALA A 356 11.26 14.55 45.98
C ALA A 356 10.81 15.76 46.81
N LYS A 357 9.93 16.61 46.26
CA LYS A 357 9.39 17.79 46.98
C LYS A 357 8.61 17.39 48.23
N GLN A 358 7.80 16.33 48.16
CA GLN A 358 7.05 15.80 49.32
C GLN A 358 7.98 15.34 50.44
N VAL A 359 9.13 14.74 50.13
CA VAL A 359 10.12 14.30 51.13
C VAL A 359 10.79 15.51 51.83
N THR A 360 10.97 16.62 51.12
CA THR A 360 11.65 17.83 51.65
C THR A 360 10.77 18.77 52.47
N THR A 361 9.46 18.53 52.61
CA THR A 361 8.55 19.35 53.43
C THR A 361 8.02 18.52 54.60
N PRO A 362 8.70 18.51 55.77
CA PRO A 362 8.25 17.76 56.93
C PRO A 362 7.09 18.52 57.59
N GLY A 363 5.87 17.99 57.52
CA GLY A 363 4.70 18.53 58.23
C GLY A 363 3.38 18.53 57.45
N ALA A 364 3.39 18.26 56.14
CA ALA A 364 2.14 17.92 55.45
C ALA A 364 1.75 16.49 55.85
N LEU A 365 0.54 16.31 56.39
CA LEU A 365 -0.03 14.97 56.61
C LEU A 365 0.22 14.12 55.35
N PRO A 366 0.52 12.82 55.49
CA PRO A 366 0.56 11.94 54.33
C PRO A 366 -0.85 11.92 53.76
N ASN A 367 -1.11 12.73 52.74
CA ASN A 367 -2.19 12.43 51.81
C ASN A 367 -1.86 11.02 51.33
N ASP A 368 -2.80 10.10 51.58
CA ASP A 368 -2.97 8.68 51.26
C ASP A 368 -2.43 8.15 49.90
N ILE A 369 -1.43 8.77 49.30
CA ILE A 369 -0.84 8.46 48.01
C ILE A 369 0.08 7.22 48.11
N GLU A 370 0.43 6.80 49.34
CA GLU A 370 1.08 5.52 49.60
C GLU A 370 0.10 4.37 49.90
N GLN A 371 -1.22 4.63 49.95
CA GLN A 371 -2.19 3.54 49.99
C GLN A 371 -2.46 2.99 48.58
N LYS A 372 -1.63 1.99 48.27
CA LYS A 372 -1.90 0.84 47.42
C LYS A 372 -1.60 1.05 45.93
N ALA A 373 -0.48 0.43 45.55
CA ALA A 373 -0.12 -0.08 44.23
C ALA A 373 -1.28 -0.22 43.22
#